data_AF-A0AAN7R7E3-F1
#
_entry.id   AF-A0AAN7R7E3-F1
#
_cell.length_a   1.000
_cell.length_b   1.000
_cell.length_c   1.000
_cell.angle_alpha   90.00
_cell.angle_beta   90.00
_cell.angle_gamma   90.00
#
_symmetry.space_group_name_H-M   'P 1'
#
loop_
_entity.id
_entity.type
_entity.pdbx_description
1 polymer ?
#
loop_
_entity_poly.entity_id
_entity_poly.type
_entity_poly.pdbx_seq_one_letter_code
_entity_poly.pdbx_strand_id
1 'polypeptide(L)' 'MDLLWKLMGRQLKLKTKEDIPWGHLGAEYIVESSGVLATMAKASAHLKAGVRKVVISASSADAPCLWLA' A
#
# COMPACT_ATOMS: atom_id res chain seq x y z
N MET A 1 4.35 12.72 12.60
CA MET A 1 3.54 11.82 11.76
C MET A 1 2.07 12.25 11.67
N ASP A 2 1.58 13.14 12.54
CA ASP A 2 0.16 13.52 12.65
C ASP A 2 -0.31 14.66 11.72
N LEU A 3 0.62 15.40 11.10
CA LEU A 3 0.31 16.57 10.26
C LEU A 3 -0.21 16.20 8.86
N LEU A 4 0.19 15.04 8.32
CA LEU A 4 -0.23 14.58 6.99
C LEU A 4 -1.72 14.22 6.93
N TRP A 5 -2.28 13.76 8.06
CA TRP A 5 -3.66 13.27 8.17
C TRP A 5 -4.72 14.38 8.27
N LYS A 6 -4.30 15.61 8.58
CA LYS A 6 -5.21 16.77 8.67
C LYS A 6 -5.46 17.45 7.33
N LEU A 7 -4.55 17.30 6.36
CA LEU A 7 -4.62 18.00 5.07
C LEU A 7 -5.64 17.41 4.07
N MET A 8 -6.06 16.15 4.26
CA MET A 8 -7.00 15.48 3.34
C MET A 8 -8.42 15.28 3.89
N GLY A 9 -8.77 15.87 5.05
CA GLY A 9 -10.15 16.00 5.53
C GLY A 9 -10.93 14.70 5.84
N ARG A 10 -10.40 13.51 5.54
CA ARG A 10 -11.00 12.21 5.85
C ARG A 10 -10.10 11.45 6.81
N GLN A 11 -10.46 11.47 8.09
CA GLN A 11 -9.76 10.69 9.10
C GLN A 11 -10.27 9.24 9.07
N LEU A 12 -9.55 8.36 8.39
CA LEU A 12 -9.82 6.91 8.45
C LEU A 12 -9.09 6.35 9.68
N LYS A 13 -9.85 5.96 10.72
CA LYS A 13 -9.32 5.18 11.85
C LYS A 13 -9.05 3.76 11.36
N LEU A 14 -7.83 3.50 10.92
CA LEU A 14 -7.44 2.20 10.37
C LEU A 14 -6.70 1.40 11.44
N LYS A 15 -7.25 0.24 11.79
CA LYS A 15 -6.73 -0.63 12.85
C LYS A 15 -5.72 -1.63 12.30
N THR A 16 -5.94 -2.08 11.06
CA THR A 16 -5.05 -2.97 10.31
C THR A 16 -4.96 -2.54 8.84
N LYS A 17 -3.93 -2.99 8.12
CA LYS A 17 -3.62 -2.53 6.75
C LYS A 17 -4.58 -3.12 5.71
N GLU A 18 -5.25 -4.21 6.08
CA GLU A 18 -6.27 -4.94 5.33
C GLU A 18 -7.64 -4.23 5.36
N ASP A 19 -7.90 -3.43 6.41
CA ASP A 19 -9.18 -2.75 6.61
C ASP A 19 -9.36 -1.52 5.71
N ILE A 20 -8.34 -1.14 4.94
CA ILE A 20 -8.41 0.05 4.09
C ILE A 20 -9.20 -0.33 2.83
N PRO A 21 -10.38 0.26 2.59
CA PRO A 21 -11.24 -0.15 1.49
C PRO A 21 -10.77 0.53 0.19
N TRP A 22 -9.56 0.19 -0.28
CA TRP A 22 -8.92 0.81 -1.44
C TRP A 22 -9.81 0.78 -2.68
N GLY A 23 -10.53 -0.32 -2.91
CA GLY A 23 -11.50 -0.43 -3.99
C GLY A 23 -12.62 0.62 -3.92
N HIS A 24 -13.14 0.93 -2.73
CA HIS A 24 -14.17 1.98 -2.55
C HIS A 24 -13.62 3.40 -2.75
N LEU A 25 -12.33 3.59 -2.49
CA LEU A 25 -11.65 4.87 -2.71
C LEU A 25 -11.25 5.07 -4.19
N GLY A 26 -11.48 4.06 -5.06
CA GLY A 26 -11.06 4.09 -6.45
C GLY A 26 -9.54 3.96 -6.63
N ALA A 27 -8.83 3.46 -5.61
CA ALA A 27 -7.39 3.30 -5.66
C ALA A 27 -7.02 2.06 -6.49
N GLU A 28 -6.45 2.31 -7.66
CA GLU A 28 -6.02 1.25 -8.58
C GLU A 28 -4.62 0.70 -8.24
N TYR A 29 -3.72 1.58 -7.82
CA TYR A 29 -2.33 1.29 -7.49
C TYR A 29 -2.07 1.66 -6.04
N ILE A 30 -1.32 0.81 -5.32
CA ILE A 30 -0.80 1.13 -3.99
C ILE A 30 0.71 1.09 -4.02
N VAL A 31 1.32 2.11 -3.41
CA VAL A 31 2.76 2.12 -3.13
C VAL A 31 2.96 1.67 -1.69
N GLU A 32 3.62 0.54 -1.51
CA GLU A 32 4.05 0.05 -0.22
C GLU A 32 5.40 0.69 0.13
N SER A 33 5.38 1.60 1.10
CA SER A 33 6.56 2.31 1.59
C SER A 33 6.77 2.17 3.11
N SER A 34 6.07 1.25 3.77
CA SER A 34 6.32 0.97 5.19
C SER A 34 7.58 0.12 5.41
N GLY A 35 8.04 -0.60 4.38
CA GLY A 35 9.26 -1.43 4.43
C GLY A 35 9.09 -2.75 5.18
N VAL A 36 7.97 -2.96 5.87
CA VAL A 36 7.66 -4.19 6.62
C VAL A 36 7.06 -5.28 5.71
N LEU A 37 6.40 -4.85 4.62
CA LEU A 37 5.68 -5.71 3.68
C LEU A 37 6.45 -5.91 2.36
N ALA A 38 7.78 -6.01 2.44
CA ALA A 38 8.66 -6.10 1.27
C ALA A 38 8.72 -7.51 0.62
N THR A 39 7.72 -8.37 0.85
CA THR A 39 7.60 -9.67 0.17
C THR A 39 6.29 -9.77 -0.59
N MET A 40 6.24 -10.55 -1.67
CA MET A 40 5.03 -10.72 -2.46
C MET A 40 3.84 -11.18 -1.61
N ALA A 41 4.06 -12.15 -0.72
CA ALA A 41 3.02 -12.67 0.17
C ALA A 41 2.43 -11.58 1.08
N LYS A 42 3.29 -10.73 1.66
CA LYS A 42 2.86 -9.65 2.57
C LYS A 42 2.18 -8.51 1.80
N ALA A 43 2.74 -8.10 0.67
CA ALA A 43 2.18 -7.05 -0.17
C ALA A 43 0.85 -7.46 -0.82
N SER A 44 0.61 -8.76 -1.03
CA SER A 44 -0.65 -9.29 -1.58
C SER A 44 -1.88 -8.99 -0.70
N ALA A 45 -1.67 -8.64 0.57
CA ALA A 45 -2.74 -8.18 1.45
C ALA A 45 -3.47 -6.95 0.87
N HIS A 46 -2.76 -6.06 0.18
CA HIS A 46 -3.37 -4.90 -0.49
C HIS A 46 -4.27 -5.29 -1.68
N LEU A 47 -3.96 -6.39 -2.37
CA LEU A 47 -4.78 -6.88 -3.48
C LEU A 47 -6.16 -7.36 -2.99
N LYS A 48 -6.19 -8.00 -1.81
CA LYS A 48 -7.46 -8.43 -1.18
C LYS A 48 -8.38 -7.27 -0.84
N ALA A 49 -7.82 -6.08 -0.63
CA ALA A 49 -8.55 -4.85 -0.35
C ALA A 49 -9.02 -4.09 -1.62
N GLY A 50 -8.90 -4.73 -2.80
CA GLY A 50 -9.53 -4.26 -4.04
C GLY A 50 -8.61 -3.46 -4.98
N VAL A 51 -7.29 -3.53 -4.77
CA VAL A 51 -6.28 -2.83 -5.58
C VAL A 51 -5.86 -3.70 -6.77
N ARG A 52 -5.62 -3.09 -7.94
CA ARG A 52 -5.15 -3.83 -9.12
C ARG A 52 -3.66 -4.18 -9.06
N LYS A 53 -2.82 -3.26 -8.57
CA LYS A 53 -1.36 -3.41 -8.53
C LYS A 53 -0.74 -2.81 -7.27
N VAL A 54 0.34 -3.43 -6.81
CA VAL A 54 1.13 -2.97 -5.67
C VAL A 54 2.57 -2.74 -6.12
N VAL A 55 3.13 -1.58 -5.78
CA VAL A 55 4.53 -1.22 -6.02
C VAL A 55 5.25 -1.21 -4.69
N ILE A 56 6.31 -2.00 -4.54
CA ILE A 56 7.12 -2.03 -3.32
C ILE A 56 8.30 -1.07 -3.53
N SER A 57 8.41 -0.02 -2.70
CA SER A 57 9.45 1.00 -2.82
C SER A 57 10.74 0.65 -2.06
N ALA A 58 10.99 -0.64 -1.83
CA ALA A 58 12.11 -1.17 -1.05
C ALA A 58 12.65 -2.43 -1.72
N SER A 59 13.85 -2.86 -1.32
CA SER A 59 14.39 -4.14 -1.77
C SER A 59 13.46 -5.27 -1.35
N SER A 60 13.10 -6.10 -2.32
CA SER A 60 12.28 -7.29 -2.11
C SER A 60 13.10 -8.53 -2.46
N ALA A 61 12.90 -9.60 -1.71
CA ALA A 61 13.57 -10.87 -1.96
C ALA A 61 12.94 -11.67 -3.10
N ASP A 62 11.65 -11.43 -3.38
CA ASP A 62 10.82 -12.27 -4.25
C ASP A 62 10.01 -11.49 -5.29
N ALA A 63 9.80 -10.18 -5.12
CA ALA A 63 9.07 -9.39 -6.10
C ALA A 63 9.95 -9.01 -7.32
N PRO A 64 9.40 -9.01 -8.55
CA PRO A 64 10.09 -8.47 -9.72
C PRO A 64 10.51 -7.01 -9.49
N CYS A 65 11.81 -6.73 -9.60
CA CYS A 65 12.34 -5.37 -9.44
C CYS A 65 12.54 -4.68 -10.80
N LEU A 66 12.22 -3.39 -10.87
CA LEU A 66 12.42 -2.55 -12.04
C LEU A 66 13.32 -1.37 -11.67
N TRP A 67 14.34 -1.12 -12.47
CA TRP A 67 15.19 0.06 -12.37
C TRP A 67 14.92 0.96 -13.58
N LEU A 68 14.68 2.25 -13.33
CA LEU A 68 14.56 3.25 -14.41
C LEU A 68 15.96 3.84 -14.65
N ALA A 69 16.39 3.86 -15.92
CA ALA A 69 17.64 4.46 -16.37
C ALA A 69 17.44 5.94 -16.73
#